data_AF-A0A0H3B3F1-F1
#
_entry.id   AF-A0A0H3B3F1-F1
#
_cell.length_a   1.000
_cell.length_b   1.000
_cell.length_c   1.000
_cell.angle_alpha   90.00
_cell.angle_beta   90.00
_cell.angle_gamma   90.00
#
_symmetry.space_group_name_H-M   'P 1'
#
loop_
_entity.id
_entity.type
_entity.pdbx_description
1 polymer ?
#
loop_
_entity_poly.entity_id
_entity_poly.type
_entity_poly.pdbx_seq_one_letter_code
_entity_poly.pdbx_strand_id
1 'polypeptide(L)'
;MHHPDFQRVESTWRGVKSLIDQTDFRQNVRIELLDISKDNLVQDFEDAPEISQSGLYAQTYIQEYDTPGGEPIAAAISNYEFDRGPQDIALLRNISKVAAAAHMPFIGSVGPAFFGKENMEEVAAIKDIGNYFDRAEYIKWKAFRDSDDSRYIGLTMPRVLGRLPYGPDTVPVRSFTRLQQHAVCMGS
;
A
#
# COMPACT_ATOMS: atom_id res chain seq x y z
N MET A 1 21.79 8.44 -1.48
CA MET A 1 21.09 7.78 -0.35
C MET A 1 19.87 8.57 0.14
N HIS A 2 19.80 9.89 -0.07
CA HIS A 2 18.60 10.70 0.23
C HIS A 2 17.76 11.04 -1.01
N HIS A 3 18.07 10.43 -2.17
CA HIS A 3 17.24 10.64 -3.35
C HIS A 3 15.90 9.92 -3.14
N PRO A 4 14.76 10.59 -3.35
CA PRO A 4 13.45 10.04 -3.03
C PRO A 4 13.17 8.72 -3.77
N ASP A 5 13.54 8.63 -5.05
CA ASP A 5 13.36 7.39 -5.82
C ASP A 5 14.19 6.22 -5.29
N PHE A 6 15.43 6.50 -4.86
CA PHE A 6 16.30 5.46 -4.30
C PHE A 6 15.75 4.97 -2.96
N GLN A 7 15.27 5.89 -2.10
CA GLN A 7 14.66 5.52 -0.83
C GLN A 7 13.37 4.73 -1.01
N ARG A 8 12.55 5.08 -2.00
CA ARG A 8 11.33 4.34 -2.35
C ARG A 8 11.68 2.90 -2.70
N VAL A 9 12.56 2.68 -3.67
CA VAL A 9 12.98 1.34 -4.10
C VAL A 9 13.62 0.56 -2.94
N GLU A 10 14.52 1.19 -2.18
CA GLU A 10 15.15 0.56 -1.02
C GLU A 10 14.12 0.16 0.05
N SER A 11 13.14 1.02 0.34
CA SER A 11 12.08 0.73 1.31
C SER A 11 11.19 -0.44 0.88
N THR A 12 10.85 -0.51 -0.42
CA THR A 12 10.06 -1.62 -0.98
C THR A 12 10.77 -2.94 -0.78
N TRP A 13 12.02 -3.05 -1.25
CA TRP A 13 12.77 -4.30 -1.17
C TRP A 13 13.11 -4.70 0.26
N ARG A 14 13.31 -3.75 1.16
CA ARG A 14 13.47 -4.03 2.60
C ARG A 14 12.18 -4.52 3.24
N GLY A 15 11.04 -3.94 2.88
CA GLY A 15 9.73 -4.42 3.33
C GLY A 15 9.49 -5.86 2.88
N VAL A 16 9.72 -6.16 1.60
CA VAL A 16 9.62 -7.51 1.04
C VAL A 16 10.57 -8.46 1.76
N LYS A 17 11.83 -8.08 1.96
CA LYS A 17 12.78 -8.88 2.72
C LYS A 17 12.30 -9.17 4.15
N SER A 18 11.79 -8.15 4.85
CA SER A 18 11.27 -8.32 6.20
C SER A 18 10.09 -9.29 6.25
N LEU A 19 9.22 -9.26 5.24
CA LEU A 19 8.10 -10.21 5.12
C LEU A 19 8.62 -11.63 4.91
N ILE A 20 9.58 -11.82 4.00
CA ILE A 20 10.20 -13.12 3.72
C ILE A 20 10.90 -13.66 4.97
N ASP A 21 11.70 -12.85 5.66
CA ASP A 21 12.47 -13.26 6.83
C ASP A 21 11.58 -13.67 8.02
N GLN A 22 10.35 -13.16 8.08
CA GLN A 22 9.36 -13.48 9.12
C GLN A 22 8.41 -14.62 8.75
N THR A 23 8.45 -15.11 7.51
CA THR A 23 7.54 -16.14 7.01
C THR A 23 8.19 -17.52 7.10
N ASP A 24 7.53 -18.48 7.76
CA ASP A 24 7.94 -19.89 7.70
C ASP A 24 7.36 -20.58 6.46
N PHE A 25 8.13 -20.62 5.38
CA PHE A 25 7.76 -21.27 4.11
C PHE A 25 7.52 -22.78 4.23
N ARG A 26 7.88 -23.42 5.35
CA ARG A 26 7.57 -24.84 5.60
C ARG A 26 6.09 -25.06 5.93
N GLN A 27 5.37 -23.99 6.28
CA GLN A 27 3.93 -24.01 6.58
C GLN A 27 3.06 -23.81 5.32
N ASN A 28 3.57 -24.16 4.14
CA ASN A 28 2.86 -24.04 2.86
C ASN A 28 2.40 -22.60 2.55
N VAL A 29 3.31 -21.64 2.72
CA VAL A 29 3.07 -20.23 2.35
C VAL A 29 3.83 -19.94 1.06
N ARG A 30 3.14 -19.34 0.08
CA ARG A 30 3.75 -18.83 -1.16
C ARG A 30 3.60 -17.31 -1.18
N ILE A 31 4.67 -16.63 -1.60
CA ILE A 31 4.66 -15.17 -1.80
C ILE A 31 5.06 -14.92 -3.25
N GLU A 32 4.22 -14.17 -3.95
CA GLU A 32 4.45 -13.75 -5.33
C GLU A 32 4.60 -12.24 -5.41
N LEU A 33 5.43 -11.80 -6.35
CA LEU A 33 5.71 -10.39 -6.56
C LEU A 33 5.20 -9.99 -7.94
N LEU A 34 4.27 -9.04 -7.96
CA LEU A 34 3.80 -8.39 -9.17
C LEU A 34 4.35 -6.98 -9.22
N ASP A 35 5.24 -6.71 -10.18
CA ASP A 35 5.77 -5.37 -10.42
C ASP A 35 4.81 -4.58 -11.31
N ILE A 36 4.09 -3.66 -10.69
CA ILE A 36 3.19 -2.75 -11.38
C ILE A 36 3.26 -1.39 -10.67
N SER A 37 3.26 -0.31 -11.44
CA SER A 37 3.11 1.04 -10.90
C SER A 37 1.64 1.37 -10.71
N LYS A 38 1.32 2.23 -9.75
CA LYS A 38 -0.05 2.70 -9.53
C LYS A 38 -0.67 3.32 -10.80
N ASP A 39 0.10 4.10 -11.56
CA ASP A 39 -0.37 4.76 -12.79
C ASP A 39 -0.74 3.73 -13.88
N ASN A 40 0.12 2.73 -14.10
CA ASN A 40 -0.20 1.62 -15.02
C ASN A 40 -1.43 0.84 -14.58
N LEU A 41 -1.66 0.67 -13.27
CA LEU A 41 -2.86 -0.01 -12.78
C LEU A 41 -4.12 0.84 -13.00
N VAL A 42 -4.03 2.16 -12.87
CA VAL A 42 -5.13 3.06 -13.26
C VAL A 42 -5.40 2.93 -14.75
N GLN A 43 -4.37 3.01 -15.58
CA GLN A 43 -4.49 2.90 -17.03
C GLN A 43 -5.10 1.56 -17.46
N ASP A 44 -4.69 0.44 -16.83
CA ASP A 44 -5.26 -0.89 -17.09
C ASP A 44 -6.78 -0.93 -16.87
N PHE A 45 -7.27 -0.27 -15.80
CA PHE A 45 -8.71 -0.18 -15.55
C PHE A 45 -9.43 0.83 -16.46
N GLU A 46 -8.76 1.85 -16.96
CA GLU A 46 -9.35 2.82 -17.90
C GLU A 46 -9.44 2.26 -19.32
N ASP A 47 -8.46 1.45 -19.73
CA ASP A 47 -8.41 0.80 -21.04
C ASP A 47 -9.36 -0.40 -21.12
N ALA A 48 -9.60 -1.09 -19.99
CA ALA A 48 -10.49 -2.23 -19.92
C ALA A 48 -11.97 -1.79 -20.03
N PRO A 49 -12.75 -2.30 -21.02
CA PRO A 49 -14.17 -1.98 -21.12
C PRO A 49 -14.99 -2.43 -19.90
N GLU A 50 -14.55 -3.54 -19.29
CA GLU A 50 -15.12 -4.14 -18.10
C GLU A 50 -14.02 -4.61 -17.17
N ILE A 51 -14.30 -4.65 -15.87
CA ILE A 51 -13.30 -5.05 -14.85
C ILE A 51 -12.82 -6.49 -15.06
N SER A 52 -13.68 -7.38 -15.54
CA SER A 52 -13.36 -8.77 -15.91
C SER A 52 -12.29 -8.88 -16.99
N GLN A 53 -12.06 -7.80 -17.76
CA GLN A 53 -11.08 -7.73 -18.84
C GLN A 53 -9.80 -6.99 -18.44
N SER A 54 -9.71 -6.51 -17.20
CA SER A 54 -8.49 -5.89 -16.67
C SER A 54 -7.37 -6.91 -16.47
N GLY A 55 -6.12 -6.48 -16.59
CA GLY A 55 -4.94 -7.30 -16.35
C GLY A 55 -4.90 -7.85 -14.93
N LEU A 56 -5.28 -7.05 -13.92
CA LEU A 56 -5.34 -7.51 -12.53
C LEU A 56 -6.37 -8.64 -12.35
N TYR A 57 -7.53 -8.56 -12.99
CA TYR A 57 -8.54 -9.63 -12.95
C TYR A 57 -8.04 -10.90 -13.61
N ALA A 58 -7.36 -10.79 -14.75
CA ALA A 58 -6.81 -11.95 -15.44
C ALA A 58 -5.76 -12.69 -14.59
N GLN A 59 -4.87 -11.96 -13.91
CA GLN A 59 -3.84 -12.54 -13.04
C GLN A 59 -4.42 -13.19 -11.78
N THR A 60 -5.37 -12.51 -11.12
CA THR A 60 -5.85 -12.94 -9.79
C THR A 60 -7.03 -13.91 -9.86
N TYR A 61 -7.98 -13.68 -10.76
CA TYR A 61 -9.18 -14.50 -10.88
C TYR A 61 -9.00 -15.61 -11.93
N ILE A 62 -8.66 -15.26 -13.17
CA ILE A 62 -8.68 -16.24 -14.28
C ILE A 62 -7.56 -17.28 -14.12
N GLN A 63 -6.32 -16.83 -13.88
CA GLN A 63 -5.17 -17.72 -13.84
C GLN A 63 -5.09 -18.57 -12.56
N GLU A 64 -5.66 -18.10 -11.45
CA GLU A 64 -5.56 -18.78 -10.16
C GLU A 64 -6.90 -19.31 -9.67
N TYR A 65 -7.89 -18.44 -9.45
CA TYR A 65 -9.16 -18.83 -8.84
C TYR A 65 -10.06 -19.71 -9.74
N ASP A 66 -10.16 -19.38 -11.03
CA ASP A 66 -11.03 -20.06 -12.01
C ASP A 66 -10.31 -21.17 -12.79
N THR A 67 -9.01 -21.36 -12.55
CA THR A 67 -8.21 -22.40 -13.22
C THR A 67 -8.21 -23.69 -12.40
N PRO A 68 -8.61 -24.84 -13.00
CA PRO A 68 -8.55 -26.13 -12.31
C PRO A 68 -7.12 -26.48 -11.86
N GLY A 69 -6.94 -26.63 -10.54
CA GLY A 69 -5.62 -26.90 -9.95
C GLY A 69 -4.74 -25.66 -9.73
N GLY A 70 -5.29 -24.45 -9.91
CA GLY A 70 -4.65 -23.20 -9.53
C GLY A 70 -4.55 -23.02 -8.01
N GLU A 71 -3.76 -22.03 -7.57
CA GLU A 71 -3.54 -21.72 -6.16
C GLU A 71 -4.08 -20.31 -5.88
N PRO A 72 -5.33 -20.16 -5.40
CA PRO A 72 -5.96 -18.86 -5.27
C PRO A 72 -5.21 -17.95 -4.30
N ILE A 73 -5.08 -16.69 -4.69
CA ILE A 73 -4.35 -15.69 -3.91
C ILE A 73 -5.16 -15.35 -2.65
N ALA A 74 -4.57 -15.61 -1.49
CA ALA A 74 -5.24 -15.40 -0.20
C ALA A 74 -5.41 -13.91 0.15
N ALA A 75 -4.45 -13.06 -0.22
CA ALA A 75 -4.50 -11.63 0.00
C ALA A 75 -3.52 -10.90 -0.94
N ALA A 76 -3.88 -9.70 -1.38
CA ALA A 76 -2.99 -8.81 -2.11
C ALA A 76 -2.46 -7.71 -1.19
N ILE A 77 -1.13 -7.55 -1.13
CA ILE A 77 -0.48 -6.51 -0.34
C ILE A 77 0.14 -5.52 -1.31
N SER A 78 -0.34 -4.28 -1.29
CA SER A 78 0.20 -3.21 -2.11
C SER A 78 1.17 -2.33 -1.34
N ASN A 79 2.17 -1.82 -2.06
CA ASN A 79 3.07 -0.79 -1.57
C ASN A 79 2.63 0.61 -2.07
N TYR A 80 1.33 0.82 -2.21
CA TYR A 80 0.75 2.08 -2.65
C TYR A 80 0.25 2.89 -1.46
N GLU A 81 0.46 4.19 -1.55
CA GLU A 81 -0.19 5.18 -0.69
C GLU A 81 -1.37 5.77 -1.46
N PHE A 82 -2.56 5.66 -0.87
CA PHE A 82 -3.81 6.21 -1.41
C PHE A 82 -4.16 7.54 -0.73
N ASP A 83 -4.71 8.44 -1.52
CA ASP A 83 -5.22 9.75 -1.13
C ASP A 83 -6.76 9.82 -1.22
N ARG A 84 -7.32 10.97 -0.85
CA ARG A 84 -8.77 11.24 -0.93
C ARG A 84 -9.22 11.70 -2.32
N GLY A 85 -8.30 11.74 -3.27
CA GLY A 85 -8.50 12.25 -4.61
C GLY A 85 -9.48 11.38 -5.40
N PRO A 86 -10.20 11.95 -6.37
CA PRO A 86 -11.13 11.22 -7.21
C PRO A 86 -10.54 9.97 -7.89
N GLN A 87 -9.28 10.05 -8.35
CA GLN A 87 -8.60 8.98 -9.07
C GLN A 87 -8.33 7.79 -8.15
N ASP A 88 -7.83 8.04 -6.94
CA ASP A 88 -7.55 6.99 -5.96
C ASP A 88 -8.81 6.32 -5.44
N ILE A 89 -9.88 7.08 -5.19
CA ILE A 89 -11.15 6.48 -4.79
C ILE A 89 -11.76 5.65 -5.92
N ALA A 90 -11.60 6.06 -7.19
CA ALA A 90 -12.03 5.28 -8.33
C ALA A 90 -11.20 3.99 -8.48
N LEU A 91 -9.88 4.09 -8.32
CA LEU A 91 -8.97 2.95 -8.32
C LEU A 91 -9.32 1.95 -7.21
N LEU A 92 -9.52 2.41 -5.97
CA LEU A 92 -9.94 1.56 -4.85
C LEU A 92 -11.27 0.85 -5.13
N ARG A 93 -12.22 1.52 -5.79
CA ARG A 93 -13.49 0.92 -6.20
C ARG A 93 -13.33 -0.15 -7.29
N ASN A 94 -12.41 0.03 -8.22
CA ASN A 94 -12.14 -0.99 -9.24
C ASN A 94 -11.42 -2.19 -8.64
N ILE A 95 -10.40 -1.95 -7.80
CA ILE A 95 -9.69 -2.98 -7.05
C ILE A 95 -10.66 -3.75 -6.16
N SER A 96 -11.58 -3.08 -5.45
CA SER A 96 -12.52 -3.75 -4.55
C SER A 96 -13.42 -4.75 -5.27
N LYS A 97 -13.78 -4.47 -6.53
CA LYS A 97 -14.57 -5.39 -7.35
C LYS A 97 -13.77 -6.62 -7.79
N VAL A 98 -12.50 -6.44 -8.17
CA VAL A 98 -11.60 -7.56 -8.48
C VAL A 98 -11.38 -8.42 -7.23
N ALA A 99 -11.07 -7.76 -6.11
CA ALA A 99 -10.89 -8.40 -4.80
C ALA A 99 -12.14 -9.17 -4.36
N ALA A 100 -13.34 -8.62 -4.59
CA ALA A 100 -14.59 -9.28 -4.29
C ALA A 100 -14.85 -10.51 -5.16
N ALA A 101 -14.51 -10.45 -6.45
CA ALA A 101 -14.65 -11.56 -7.38
C ALA A 101 -13.69 -12.71 -7.04
N ALA A 102 -12.43 -12.41 -6.73
CA ALA A 102 -11.40 -13.40 -6.41
C ALA A 102 -11.39 -13.83 -4.94
N HIS A 103 -12.29 -13.29 -4.11
CA HIS A 103 -12.28 -13.46 -2.64
C HIS A 103 -10.94 -13.15 -1.98
N MET A 104 -10.23 -12.17 -2.52
CA MET A 104 -8.85 -11.81 -2.17
C MET A 104 -8.85 -10.40 -1.55
N PRO A 105 -8.82 -10.24 -0.21
CA PRO A 105 -8.70 -8.92 0.40
C PRO A 105 -7.44 -8.21 -0.10
N PHE A 106 -7.59 -6.92 -0.39
CA PHE A 106 -6.52 -6.04 -0.83
C PHE A 106 -6.15 -5.09 0.30
N ILE A 107 -4.87 -5.10 0.68
CA ILE A 107 -4.31 -4.24 1.71
C ILE A 107 -3.47 -3.15 1.05
N GLY A 108 -3.76 -1.90 1.39
CA GLY A 108 -2.98 -0.74 1.01
C GLY A 108 -2.67 0.16 2.19
N SER A 109 -2.12 1.33 1.91
CA SER A 109 -1.79 2.34 2.92
C SER A 109 -2.38 3.70 2.57
N VAL A 110 -2.61 4.53 3.58
CA VAL A 110 -3.00 5.93 3.41
C VAL A 110 -1.97 6.85 4.06
N GLY A 111 -1.72 7.99 3.40
CA GLY A 111 -0.76 8.99 3.87
C GLY A 111 -1.41 10.22 4.50
N PRO A 112 -0.60 11.18 4.98
CA PRO A 112 -1.09 12.49 5.44
C PRO A 112 -1.96 13.21 4.41
N ALA A 113 -1.62 13.07 3.13
CA ALA A 113 -2.35 13.67 2.02
C ALA A 113 -3.80 13.18 1.92
N PHE A 114 -4.09 11.94 2.36
CA PHE A 114 -5.46 11.43 2.48
C PHE A 114 -6.30 12.32 3.39
N PHE A 115 -5.70 12.82 4.48
CA PHE A 115 -6.34 13.73 5.42
C PHE A 115 -6.20 15.20 5.00
N GLY A 116 -5.61 15.52 3.85
CA GLY A 116 -5.29 16.91 3.48
C GLY A 116 -4.28 17.57 4.42
N LYS A 117 -3.35 16.78 4.98
CA LYS A 117 -2.27 17.21 5.87
C LYS A 117 -0.91 16.98 5.22
N GLU A 118 0.10 17.73 5.65
CA GLU A 118 1.45 17.58 5.12
C GLU A 118 2.24 16.45 5.81
N ASN A 119 1.94 16.19 7.08
CA ASN A 119 2.65 15.23 7.92
C ASN A 119 1.69 14.47 8.85
N MET A 120 2.18 13.37 9.45
CA MET A 120 1.37 12.53 10.34
C MET A 120 1.10 13.17 11.70
N GLU A 121 1.89 14.16 12.13
CA GLU A 121 1.67 14.88 13.40
C GLU A 121 0.38 15.71 13.32
N GLU A 122 0.15 16.37 12.19
CA GLU A 122 -1.10 17.09 11.92
C GLU A 122 -2.31 16.16 11.81
N VAL A 123 -2.13 14.92 11.33
CA VAL A 123 -3.18 13.90 11.32
C VAL A 123 -3.52 13.50 12.76
N ALA A 124 -2.51 13.28 13.61
CA ALA A 124 -2.71 12.96 15.03
C ALA A 124 -3.39 14.10 15.81
N ALA A 125 -3.24 15.35 15.35
CA ALA A 125 -3.90 16.51 15.95
C ALA A 125 -5.41 16.62 15.62
N ILE A 126 -5.94 15.75 14.75
CA ILE A 126 -7.38 15.73 14.44
C ILE A 126 -8.15 15.14 15.64
N LYS A 127 -8.84 16.00 16.37
CA LYS A 127 -9.60 15.62 17.58
C LYS A 127 -10.78 14.70 17.31
N ASP A 128 -11.45 14.87 16.18
CA ASP A 128 -12.63 14.10 15.80
C ASP A 128 -12.54 13.70 14.33
N ILE A 129 -12.13 12.46 14.10
CA ILE A 129 -11.98 11.87 12.77
C ILE A 129 -13.35 11.62 12.11
N GLY A 130 -14.40 11.34 12.88
CA GLY A 130 -15.74 11.10 12.37
C GLY A 130 -16.27 12.35 11.67
N ASN A 131 -16.32 13.46 12.41
CA ASN A 131 -16.71 14.77 11.87
C ASN A 131 -15.74 15.26 10.77
N TYR A 132 -14.48 14.83 10.81
CA TYR A 132 -13.52 15.16 9.75
C TYR A 132 -13.92 14.60 8.38
N PHE A 133 -14.42 13.37 8.35
CA PHE A 133 -14.88 12.71 7.14
C PHE A 133 -16.27 13.18 6.66
N ASP A 134 -16.93 14.07 7.40
CA ASP A 134 -18.20 14.67 6.96
C ASP A 134 -18.04 15.86 6.03
N ARG A 135 -16.80 16.33 5.83
CA ARG A 135 -16.49 17.39 4.88
C ARG A 135 -16.82 16.95 3.45
N ALA A 136 -17.17 17.92 2.61
CA ALA A 136 -17.51 17.69 1.20
C ALA A 136 -16.40 16.97 0.41
N GLU A 137 -15.15 17.16 0.82
CA GLU A 137 -13.97 16.51 0.25
C GLU A 137 -13.99 14.98 0.32
N TYR A 138 -14.73 14.40 1.27
CA TYR A 138 -14.81 12.95 1.49
C TYR A 138 -16.12 12.33 1.01
N ILE A 139 -16.97 13.05 0.28
CA ILE A 139 -18.24 12.50 -0.24
C ILE A 139 -17.98 11.21 -1.05
N LYS A 140 -16.95 11.21 -1.91
CA LYS A 140 -16.59 10.01 -2.70
C LYS A 140 -16.07 8.86 -1.84
N TRP A 141 -15.29 9.18 -0.80
CA TRP A 141 -14.78 8.19 0.16
C TRP A 141 -15.93 7.56 0.96
N LYS A 142 -16.88 8.35 1.44
CA LYS A 142 -18.08 7.84 2.14
C LYS A 142 -18.92 6.95 1.23
N ALA A 143 -19.21 7.43 0.01
CA ALA A 143 -19.92 6.61 -0.98
C ALA A 143 -19.19 5.31 -1.33
N PHE A 144 -17.85 5.29 -1.31
CA PHE A 144 -17.09 4.05 -1.45
C PHE A 144 -17.24 3.14 -0.23
N ARG A 145 -17.15 3.66 1.00
CA ARG A 145 -17.36 2.88 2.23
C ARG A 145 -18.75 2.29 2.36
N ASP A 146 -19.76 2.95 1.79
CA ASP A 146 -21.14 2.45 1.77
C ASP A 146 -21.36 1.35 0.72
N SER A 147 -20.38 1.08 -0.14
CA SER A 147 -20.47 0.01 -1.14
C SER A 147 -20.16 -1.37 -0.53
N ASP A 148 -20.85 -2.40 -1.01
CA ASP A 148 -20.69 -3.78 -0.52
C ASP A 148 -19.29 -4.33 -0.74
N ASP A 149 -18.61 -3.93 -1.81
CA ASP A 149 -17.28 -4.41 -2.18
C ASP A 149 -16.18 -3.81 -1.28
N SER A 150 -16.46 -2.70 -0.59
CA SER A 150 -15.47 -2.02 0.28
C SER A 150 -14.95 -2.91 1.41
N ARG A 151 -15.71 -3.96 1.78
CA ARG A 151 -15.31 -4.96 2.78
C ARG A 151 -14.01 -5.71 2.44
N TYR A 152 -13.63 -5.75 1.17
CA TYR A 152 -12.39 -6.39 0.72
C TYR A 152 -11.19 -5.45 0.72
N ILE A 153 -11.37 -4.17 1.06
CA ILE A 153 -10.27 -3.20 1.10
C ILE A 153 -9.89 -2.91 2.55
N GLY A 154 -8.62 -3.17 2.87
CA GLY A 154 -7.99 -2.75 4.11
C GLY A 154 -6.99 -1.62 3.85
N LEU A 155 -7.15 -0.47 4.50
CA LEU A 155 -6.19 0.63 4.42
C LEU A 155 -5.48 0.80 5.77
N THR A 156 -4.16 0.78 5.76
CA THR A 156 -3.30 0.83 6.95
C THR A 156 -2.70 2.23 7.17
N MET A 157 -2.46 2.55 8.45
CA MET A 157 -1.83 3.79 8.93
C MET A 157 -1.23 3.52 10.33
N PRO A 158 -0.07 4.09 10.76
CA PRO A 158 0.98 4.85 10.05
C PRO A 158 2.13 3.98 9.52
N ARG A 159 3.00 4.58 8.68
CA ARG A 159 4.25 3.96 8.21
C ARG A 159 5.14 3.56 9.39
N VAL A 160 5.64 2.33 9.39
CA VAL A 160 6.61 1.84 10.38
C VAL A 160 8.03 2.16 9.91
N LEU A 161 8.89 2.61 10.83
CA LEU A 161 10.31 2.86 10.58
C LEU A 161 11.02 1.55 10.20
N GLY A 162 11.36 1.39 8.92
CA GLY A 162 12.06 0.20 8.40
C GLY A 162 13.57 0.15 8.67
N ARG A 163 14.18 1.21 9.21
CA ARG A 163 15.63 1.26 9.52
C ARG A 163 15.98 2.37 10.52
N LEU A 164 16.94 2.10 11.42
CA LEU A 164 17.65 3.12 12.19
C LEU A 164 18.78 3.75 11.33
N PRO A 165 19.11 5.04 11.51
CA PRO A 165 20.18 5.70 10.76
C PRO A 165 21.54 4.97 10.92
N TYR A 166 22.38 5.00 9.88
CA TYR A 166 23.73 4.45 9.97
C TYR A 166 24.54 5.30 10.94
N GLY A 167 24.95 4.69 12.05
CA GLY A 167 25.87 5.27 13.02
C GLY A 167 26.96 4.25 13.38
N PRO A 168 28.11 4.72 13.88
CA PRO A 168 29.17 3.84 14.38
C PRO A 168 28.69 2.83 15.44
N ASP A 169 27.57 3.11 16.12
CA ASP A 169 27.01 2.30 17.20
C ASP A 169 25.88 1.32 16.79
N THR A 170 25.44 1.27 15.52
CA THR A 170 24.30 0.42 15.10
C THR A 170 24.68 -0.72 14.14
N VAL A 171 25.09 -0.40 12.91
CA VAL A 171 25.43 -1.40 11.88
C VAL A 171 26.70 -0.95 11.14
N PRO A 172 27.88 -1.51 11.46
CA PRO A 172 29.11 -1.13 10.78
C PRO A 172 29.09 -1.62 9.33
N VAL A 173 29.21 -0.68 8.39
CA VAL A 173 29.44 -1.00 6.97
C VAL A 173 30.89 -1.44 6.83
N ARG A 174 31.14 -2.65 6.31
CA ARG A 174 32.52 -3.06 5.98
C ARG A 174 33.02 -2.14 4.86
N SER A 175 34.12 -1.45 5.16
CA SER A 175 35.03 -0.68 4.30
C SER A 175 34.73 0.78 3.91
N PHE A 176 33.68 1.46 4.41
CA PHE A 176 33.59 2.93 4.23
C PHE A 176 32.84 3.62 5.37
N THR A 177 33.55 4.40 6.20
CA THR A 177 32.98 5.21 7.28
C THR A 177 32.20 6.39 6.70
N ARG A 178 30.88 6.25 6.58
CA ARG A 178 29.96 7.37 6.30
C ARG A 178 29.13 7.68 7.54
N LEU A 179 29.32 8.87 8.10
CA LEU A 179 28.40 9.45 9.09
C LEU A 179 27.21 10.05 8.34
N GLN A 180 26.00 9.53 8.57
CA GLN A 180 24.76 10.12 8.06
C GLN A 180 24.21 11.04 9.17
N GLN A 181 24.55 12.33 9.14
CA GLN A 181 23.98 13.32 10.06
C GLN A 181 22.53 13.62 9.67
N HIS A 182 21.59 13.31 10.55
CA HIS A 182 20.35 14.07 10.65
C HIS A 182 20.36 14.78 12.00
N ALA A 183 20.10 16.09 11.98
CA ALA A 183 19.85 16.87 13.17
C ALA A 183 18.66 16.26 13.92
N VAL A 184 18.97 15.68 15.07
CA VAL A 184 17.99 15.29 16.07
C VAL A 184 17.42 16.57 16.65
N CYS A 185 16.10 16.77 16.52
CA CYS A 185 15.37 17.73 17.33
C CYS A 185 15.62 17.40 18.82
N MET A 186 16.31 18.29 19.52
CA MET A 186 16.29 18.39 20.97
C MET A 186 15.50 19.66 21.30
N GLY A 187 14.45 19.48 22.09
CA GLY A 187 13.41 20.48 22.30
C GLY A 187 13.82 21.72 23.10
N SER A 188 12.93 22.70 22.99
CA SER A 188 12.50 23.65 24.01
C SER A 188 11.17 24.24 23.55
#